data_AF-A0A316TII1-F1
#
_entry.id   AF-A0A316TII1-F1
#
_cell.length_a   1.000
_cell.length_b   1.000
_cell.length_c   1.000
_cell.angle_alpha   90.00
_cell.angle_beta   90.00
_cell.angle_gamma   90.00
#
_symmetry.space_group_name_H-M   'P 1'
#
loop_
_entity.id
_entity.type
_entity.pdbx_description
1 polymer ?
#
loop_
_entity_poly.entity_id
_entity_poly.type
_entity_poly.pdbx_seq_one_letter_code
_entity_poly.pdbx_strand_id
1 'polypeptide(L)'
;MTEQLKTMLDRAAAQHFDPVDVDAITAAGDRTVRRRRVAAGVAGVAVLAVIGGTVAALAGSGDDKADFSDDPGFRTDVPMWTEGSVLHTPEATYELGVDVFTFVRTSEGIVFTGQISEERLGVYSFTGEGDPDKIGETEDPHLRSDPDGPYAGWLDQSGDRPEAVVIDQGSGDRVWSAPAKLSFSFPIVAIDGSSVYLADADEHPTHLVDLVTGEDVVLGDDGLGFVDVEGDLSAYLLEDADGAELGLEIRSDDRGVVEIRFGVDGLGVLSPGGRWISVGADDVSVYDTATGASVDLGATDAIPGMGIAWADRDTMLVVAQTAEALVLMSCEVPSGECEELTTFDDFSTLFAVPDSDLLWMLRGESGGLTVESSEVSASEAG
;
A
#
# COMPACT_ATOMS: atom_id res chain seq x y z
N MET A 1 -42.08 -23.67 15.28
CA MET A 1 -40.63 -23.89 15.37
C MET A 1 -40.31 -25.02 14.42
N THR A 2 -39.58 -24.71 13.36
CA THR A 2 -39.35 -25.61 12.22
C THR A 2 -38.15 -26.52 12.52
N GLU A 3 -38.27 -27.80 12.13
CA GLU A 3 -37.25 -28.86 12.27
C GLU A 3 -35.86 -28.45 11.75
N GLN A 4 -35.80 -27.49 10.84
CA GLN A 4 -34.60 -26.95 10.23
C GLN A 4 -33.70 -26.21 11.24
N LEU A 5 -34.28 -25.47 12.19
CA LEU A 5 -33.53 -24.77 13.23
C LEU A 5 -32.89 -25.74 14.23
N LYS A 6 -33.59 -26.84 14.54
CA LYS A 6 -33.09 -27.88 15.44
C LYS A 6 -31.92 -28.63 14.82
N THR A 7 -32.00 -28.91 13.52
CA THR A 7 -30.94 -29.61 12.78
C THR A 7 -29.67 -28.77 12.68
N MET A 8 -29.79 -27.43 12.57
CA MET A 8 -28.63 -26.53 12.59
C MET A 8 -27.97 -26.47 13.99
N LEU A 9 -28.76 -26.38 15.05
CA LEU A 9 -28.23 -26.34 16.42
C LEU A 9 -27.55 -27.66 16.83
N ASP A 10 -28.12 -28.81 16.45
CA ASP A 10 -27.53 -30.12 16.73
C ASP A 10 -26.21 -30.34 15.95
N ARG A 11 -26.06 -29.74 14.76
CA ARG A 11 -24.82 -29.80 13.97
C ARG A 11 -23.73 -28.89 14.53
N ALA A 12 -24.09 -27.70 15.01
CA ALA A 12 -23.15 -26.78 15.65
C ALA A 12 -22.64 -27.34 16.99
N ALA A 13 -23.52 -27.98 17.78
CA ALA A 13 -23.14 -28.60 19.06
C ALA A 13 -22.22 -29.83 18.92
N ALA A 14 -22.12 -30.41 17.72
CA ALA A 14 -21.27 -31.57 17.45
C ALA A 14 -19.85 -31.21 17.00
N GLN A 15 -19.56 -29.93 16.72
CA GLN A 15 -18.20 -29.51 16.38
C GLN A 15 -17.36 -29.42 17.65
N HIS A 16 -16.39 -30.33 17.77
CA HIS A 16 -15.29 -30.17 18.71
C HIS A 16 -14.29 -29.20 18.07
N PHE A 17 -14.17 -28.01 18.65
CA PHE A 17 -13.05 -27.13 18.36
C PHE A 17 -11.86 -27.61 19.18
N ASP A 18 -10.74 -27.86 18.51
CA ASP A 18 -9.49 -28.06 19.23
C ASP A 18 -9.17 -26.80 20.04
N PRO A 19 -8.70 -26.94 21.29
CA PRO A 19 -8.40 -25.79 22.12
C PRO A 19 -7.35 -24.91 21.41
N VAL A 20 -7.66 -23.62 21.28
CA VAL A 20 -6.76 -22.62 20.69
C VAL A 20 -5.42 -22.68 21.42
N ASP A 21 -4.34 -22.89 20.67
CA ASP A 21 -2.98 -22.91 21.20
C ASP A 21 -2.51 -21.48 21.47
N VAL A 22 -2.86 -21.00 22.65
CA VAL A 22 -2.51 -19.65 23.13
C VAL A 22 -0.99 -19.47 23.22
N ASP A 23 -0.23 -20.56 23.42
CA ASP A 23 1.23 -20.51 23.52
C ASP A 23 1.86 -20.30 22.13
N ALA A 24 1.30 -20.89 21.07
CA ALA A 24 1.73 -20.66 19.69
C ALA A 24 1.49 -19.20 19.25
N ILE A 25 0.33 -18.63 19.58
CA ILE A 25 0.00 -17.22 19.29
C ILE A 25 0.94 -16.28 20.05
N THR A 26 1.17 -16.55 21.34
CA THR A 26 2.06 -15.71 22.16
C THR A 26 3.52 -15.81 21.69
N ALA A 27 3.98 -17.00 21.30
CA ALA A 27 5.33 -17.20 20.78
C ALA A 27 5.56 -16.53 19.41
N ALA A 28 4.53 -16.47 18.56
CA ALA A 28 4.57 -15.72 17.30
C ALA A 28 4.69 -14.21 17.59
N GLY A 29 3.86 -13.67 18.49
CA GLY A 29 3.92 -12.27 18.91
C GLY A 29 5.26 -11.87 19.54
N ASP A 30 5.80 -12.71 20.43
CA ASP A 30 7.09 -12.49 21.08
C ASP A 30 8.27 -12.48 20.08
N ARG A 31 8.19 -13.30 19.02
CA ARG A 31 9.22 -13.36 17.98
C ARG A 31 9.26 -12.06 17.16
N THR A 32 8.11 -11.48 16.85
CA THR A 32 7.99 -10.19 16.16
C THR A 32 8.52 -9.03 17.00
N VAL A 33 8.13 -8.94 18.27
CA VAL A 33 8.65 -7.90 19.20
C VAL A 33 10.15 -8.02 19.39
N ARG A 34 10.68 -9.26 19.45
CA ARG A 34 12.12 -9.49 19.59
C ARG A 34 12.91 -9.08 18.35
N ARG A 35 12.39 -9.29 17.13
CA ARG A 35 13.05 -8.81 15.90
C ARG A 35 13.16 -7.28 15.87
N ARG A 36 12.07 -6.57 16.18
CA ARG A 36 12.09 -5.08 16.30
C ARG A 36 13.10 -4.59 17.33
N ARG A 37 13.24 -5.27 18.47
CA ARG A 37 14.23 -4.89 19.51
C ARG A 37 15.68 -5.19 19.16
N VAL A 38 15.94 -6.13 18.26
CA VAL A 38 17.31 -6.45 17.82
C VAL A 38 17.74 -5.49 16.71
N ALA A 39 16.83 -5.08 15.81
CA ALA A 39 17.10 -4.06 14.79
C ALA A 39 17.47 -2.71 15.42
N ALA A 40 16.74 -2.27 16.46
CA ALA A 40 17.05 -1.03 17.19
C ALA A 40 18.24 -1.14 18.18
N GLY A 41 18.83 -2.33 18.38
CA GLY A 41 19.72 -2.61 19.51
C GLY A 41 21.21 -2.79 19.21
N VAL A 42 21.64 -2.78 17.95
CA VAL A 42 23.04 -3.13 17.57
C VAL A 42 23.89 -1.92 17.14
N ALA A 43 23.32 -0.72 17.00
CA ALA A 43 24.08 0.50 16.66
C ALA A 43 24.83 1.16 17.83
N GLY A 44 25.19 0.41 18.88
CA GLY A 44 25.83 0.97 20.07
C GLY A 44 26.86 0.05 20.71
N VAL A 45 28.11 0.52 20.74
CA VAL A 45 29.29 0.03 21.48
C VAL A 45 30.30 -0.76 20.65
N ALA A 46 31.10 -0.02 19.90
CA ALA A 46 32.53 -0.33 19.72
C ALA A 46 33.37 0.96 19.54
N VAL A 47 33.42 1.81 20.59
CA VAL A 47 34.44 2.87 20.66
C VAL A 47 35.55 2.44 21.61
N LEU A 48 36.73 2.33 21.00
CA LEU A 48 38.04 2.00 21.54
C LEU A 48 38.39 2.78 22.80
N ALA A 49 38.90 2.07 23.81
CA ALA A 49 39.60 2.64 24.94
C ALA A 49 41.12 2.41 24.81
N VAL A 50 41.86 3.39 25.36
CA VAL A 50 43.30 3.42 25.74
C VAL A 50 44.29 3.64 24.56
N ILE A 51 45.17 4.66 24.49
CA ILE A 51 46.01 5.34 25.49
C ILE A 51 46.40 6.76 24.97
N GLY A 52 46.37 7.78 25.84
CA GLY A 52 47.45 8.79 25.87
C GLY A 52 47.08 10.28 25.94
N GLY A 53 47.37 10.91 27.10
CA GLY A 53 47.99 12.25 27.10
C GLY A 53 47.18 13.46 27.59
N THR A 54 47.19 13.66 28.90
CA THR A 54 46.96 14.87 29.71
C THR A 54 47.16 16.25 29.07
N VAL A 55 46.14 17.14 29.08
CA VAL A 55 46.26 18.60 29.33
C VAL A 55 45.02 19.11 30.09
N ALA A 56 45.27 20.03 31.03
CA ALA A 56 44.40 20.49 32.09
C ALA A 56 43.32 21.51 31.71
N ALA A 57 42.18 21.38 32.41
CA ALA A 57 41.33 22.40 33.02
C ALA A 57 41.16 23.79 32.35
N LEU A 58 39.94 24.07 31.89
CA LEU A 58 39.25 25.33 32.16
C LEU A 58 37.77 25.05 32.42
N ALA A 59 37.32 25.46 33.61
CA ALA A 59 35.94 25.43 34.05
C ALA A 59 35.12 26.45 33.23
N GLY A 60 34.18 25.94 32.44
CA GLY A 60 33.12 26.70 31.80
C GLY A 60 31.78 26.21 32.35
N SER A 61 31.04 27.13 32.95
CA SER A 61 29.75 26.94 33.58
C SER A 61 28.68 26.47 32.59
N GLY A 62 28.04 25.35 32.94
CA GLY A 62 26.60 25.10 32.82
C GLY A 62 25.95 25.40 31.47
N ASP A 63 25.89 24.38 30.62
CA ASP A 63 24.69 24.09 29.85
C ASP A 63 24.69 22.59 29.54
N ASP A 64 24.43 21.77 30.56
CA ASP A 64 23.97 20.39 30.38
C ASP A 64 22.49 20.45 29.92
N LYS A 65 22.26 21.08 28.77
CA LYS A 65 21.11 20.71 27.95
C LYS A 65 21.55 19.43 27.28
N ALA A 66 21.00 18.33 27.79
CA ALA A 66 20.97 17.11 27.05
C ALA A 66 20.32 17.43 25.70
N ASP A 67 21.16 17.59 24.69
CA ASP A 67 20.81 17.68 23.29
C ASP A 67 20.39 16.26 22.87
N PHE A 68 19.28 15.80 23.42
CA PHE A 68 18.50 14.75 22.80
C PHE A 68 17.89 15.42 21.57
N SER A 69 18.65 15.42 20.48
CA SER A 69 18.03 15.40 19.17
C SER A 69 17.27 14.09 19.13
N ASP A 70 16.04 14.11 19.65
CA ASP A 70 15.01 13.14 19.30
C ASP A 70 14.71 13.40 17.82
N ASP A 71 15.66 13.06 16.96
CA ASP A 71 15.41 12.97 15.53
C ASP A 71 14.44 11.80 15.42
N PRO A 72 13.15 12.05 15.15
CA PRO A 72 12.12 11.02 15.24
C PRO A 72 12.33 9.89 14.22
N GLY A 73 13.38 9.96 13.40
CA GLY A 73 13.63 9.07 12.29
C GLY A 73 12.64 9.37 11.17
N PHE A 74 12.92 8.83 10.00
CA PHE A 74 11.98 8.88 8.90
C PHE A 74 10.77 8.00 9.20
N ARG A 75 9.59 8.61 9.12
CA ARG A 75 8.30 7.96 9.38
C ARG A 75 7.51 7.82 8.09
N THR A 76 6.90 6.66 7.92
CA THR A 76 6.06 6.33 6.76
C THR A 76 4.58 6.26 7.11
N ASP A 77 4.25 6.25 8.41
CA ASP A 77 2.89 6.29 8.97
C ASP A 77 2.35 7.72 9.11
N VAL A 78 2.71 8.59 8.16
CA VAL A 78 2.27 9.99 8.09
C VAL A 78 1.82 10.29 6.65
N PRO A 79 1.04 11.35 6.43
CA PRO A 79 0.78 11.83 5.08
C PRO A 79 2.07 12.14 4.32
N MET A 80 2.19 11.70 3.07
CA MET A 80 3.35 11.96 2.24
C MET A 80 2.92 12.25 0.81
N TRP A 81 3.66 13.08 0.10
CA TRP A 81 3.48 13.33 -1.33
C TRP A 81 4.80 13.80 -1.94
N THR A 82 4.90 13.77 -3.26
CA THR A 82 6.06 14.33 -3.97
C THR A 82 5.64 15.47 -4.90
N GLU A 83 6.55 16.42 -5.06
CA GLU A 83 6.51 17.46 -6.09
C GLU A 83 7.84 17.39 -6.86
N GLY A 84 7.81 16.83 -8.07
CA GLY A 84 9.00 16.50 -8.86
C GLY A 84 9.88 15.50 -8.11
N SER A 85 11.08 15.92 -7.74
CA SER A 85 12.06 15.12 -6.99
C SER A 85 12.04 15.33 -5.48
N VAL A 86 11.13 16.17 -4.97
CA VAL A 86 11.06 16.48 -3.54
C VAL A 86 9.94 15.67 -2.90
N LEU A 87 10.27 14.87 -1.89
CA LEU A 87 9.30 14.21 -1.01
C LEU A 87 8.95 15.13 0.15
N HIS A 88 7.66 15.31 0.38
CA HIS A 88 7.09 16.11 1.45
C HIS A 88 6.44 15.21 2.50
N THR A 89 6.66 15.58 3.75
CA THR A 89 6.00 15.02 4.94
C THR A 89 5.58 16.21 5.84
N PRO A 90 4.72 16.01 6.85
CA PRO A 90 4.38 17.07 7.81
C PRO A 90 5.59 17.66 8.54
N GLU A 91 6.66 16.87 8.67
CA GLU A 91 7.79 17.17 9.54
C GLU A 91 9.02 17.65 8.75
N ALA A 92 9.18 17.21 7.51
CA ALA A 92 10.37 17.44 6.71
C ALA A 92 10.14 17.31 5.19
N THR A 93 11.15 17.76 4.43
CA THR A 93 11.25 17.55 2.99
C THR A 93 12.55 16.85 2.66
N TYR A 94 12.52 15.93 1.68
CA TYR A 94 13.66 15.13 1.26
C TYR A 94 13.89 15.27 -0.24
N GLU A 95 15.14 15.47 -0.66
CA GLU A 95 15.51 15.51 -2.07
C GLU A 95 15.84 14.10 -2.56
N LEU A 96 15.07 13.59 -3.51
CA LEU A 96 15.22 12.23 -4.05
C LEU A 96 16.10 12.19 -5.32
N GLY A 97 16.40 13.35 -5.91
CA GLY A 97 17.33 13.48 -7.04
C GLY A 97 16.79 13.05 -8.40
N VAL A 98 15.56 12.54 -8.47
CA VAL A 98 14.83 12.21 -9.72
C VAL A 98 13.35 12.53 -9.56
N ASP A 99 12.68 12.93 -10.64
CA ASP A 99 11.23 13.17 -10.63
C ASP A 99 10.47 11.87 -10.36
N VAL A 100 9.62 11.86 -9.33
CA VAL A 100 8.91 10.66 -8.85
C VAL A 100 7.59 10.49 -9.59
N PHE A 101 7.39 9.32 -10.19
CA PHE A 101 6.17 8.95 -10.91
C PHE A 101 5.11 8.33 -10.00
N THR A 102 5.51 7.38 -9.17
CA THR A 102 4.68 6.81 -8.11
C THR A 102 5.60 6.26 -7.03
N PHE A 103 5.07 6.10 -5.83
CA PHE A 103 5.77 5.46 -4.75
C PHE A 103 4.80 4.67 -3.88
N VAL A 104 5.37 3.70 -3.17
CA VAL A 104 4.68 2.92 -2.14
C VAL A 104 5.49 2.99 -0.86
N ARG A 105 4.81 2.78 0.27
CA ARG A 105 5.40 2.87 1.60
C ARG A 105 5.64 1.49 2.16
N THR A 106 6.70 1.35 2.92
CA THR A 106 6.98 0.17 3.73
C THR A 106 7.23 0.63 5.17
N SER A 107 7.39 -0.32 6.07
CA SER A 107 7.84 -0.06 7.45
C SER A 107 9.28 0.44 7.56
N GLU A 108 10.07 0.38 6.48
CA GLU A 108 11.48 0.79 6.43
C GLU A 108 11.70 2.10 5.66
N GLY A 109 10.74 2.51 4.83
CA GLY A 109 10.85 3.72 4.03
C GLY A 109 9.86 3.79 2.86
N ILE A 110 10.30 4.34 1.74
CA ILE A 110 9.54 4.33 0.48
C ILE A 110 10.31 3.61 -0.62
N VAL A 111 9.56 2.99 -1.53
CA VAL A 111 10.06 2.53 -2.82
C VAL A 111 9.32 3.30 -3.90
N PHE A 112 10.05 3.86 -4.86
CA PHE A 112 9.48 4.77 -5.85
C PHE A 112 10.04 4.56 -7.24
N THR A 113 9.26 4.95 -8.25
CA THR A 113 9.69 5.00 -9.64
C THR A 113 10.11 6.42 -10.02
N GLY A 114 11.19 6.56 -10.78
CA GLY A 114 11.66 7.84 -11.29
C GLY A 114 12.17 7.76 -12.72
N GLN A 115 11.97 8.81 -13.51
CA GLN A 115 12.29 8.75 -14.94
C GLN A 115 13.80 8.67 -15.21
N ILE A 116 14.20 7.69 -16.03
CA ILE A 116 15.58 7.57 -16.53
C ILE A 116 15.64 7.90 -18.03
N SER A 117 14.62 7.49 -18.79
CA SER A 117 14.46 7.81 -20.21
C SER A 117 12.98 8.00 -20.57
N GLU A 118 12.67 8.28 -21.84
CA GLU A 118 11.29 8.48 -22.30
C GLU A 118 10.39 7.25 -22.07
N GLU A 119 10.97 6.04 -22.10
CA GLU A 119 10.23 4.77 -22.02
C GLU A 119 10.59 3.95 -20.77
N ARG A 120 11.55 4.39 -19.94
CA ARG A 120 12.05 3.60 -18.82
C ARG A 120 12.10 4.39 -17.52
N LEU A 121 11.64 3.73 -16.46
CA LEU A 121 11.67 4.19 -15.08
C LEU A 121 12.73 3.39 -14.31
N GLY A 122 13.41 4.07 -13.40
CA GLY A 122 14.21 3.42 -12.36
C GLY A 122 13.34 3.15 -11.17
N VAL A 123 13.57 2.04 -10.49
CA VAL A 123 12.99 1.75 -9.18
C VAL A 123 14.05 2.06 -8.13
N TYR A 124 13.68 2.86 -7.14
CA TYR A 124 14.58 3.39 -6.11
C TYR A 124 14.04 3.07 -4.72
N SER A 125 14.95 2.83 -3.77
CA SER A 125 14.67 2.68 -2.35
C SER A 125 15.17 3.90 -1.59
N PHE A 126 14.36 4.42 -0.68
CA PHE A 126 14.76 5.50 0.23
C PHE A 126 14.25 5.22 1.64
N THR A 127 15.17 5.11 2.60
CA THR A 127 14.89 4.79 4.01
C THR A 127 14.89 6.02 4.91
N GLY A 128 14.94 7.23 4.32
CA GLY A 128 15.05 8.48 5.07
C GLY A 128 16.47 9.00 5.28
N GLU A 129 17.48 8.18 5.03
CA GLU A 129 18.89 8.54 5.22
C GLU A 129 19.66 8.47 3.89
N GLY A 130 20.45 9.51 3.62
CA GLY A 130 21.33 9.55 2.45
C GLY A 130 20.60 9.79 1.13
N ASP A 131 21.27 9.41 0.04
CA ASP A 131 20.70 9.47 -1.31
C ASP A 131 19.93 8.17 -1.62
N PRO A 132 18.83 8.20 -2.39
CA PRO A 132 18.11 6.99 -2.77
C PRO A 132 18.97 5.99 -3.56
N ASP A 133 18.82 4.70 -3.25
CA ASP A 133 19.50 3.61 -3.93
C ASP A 133 18.66 3.08 -5.09
N LYS A 134 19.23 3.04 -6.30
CA LYS A 134 18.56 2.41 -7.44
C LYS A 134 18.62 0.88 -7.32
N ILE A 135 17.45 0.26 -7.23
CA ILE A 135 17.27 -1.18 -6.97
C ILE A 135 16.68 -1.96 -8.15
N GLY A 136 16.17 -1.27 -9.17
CA GLY A 136 15.59 -1.92 -10.34
C GLY A 136 15.29 -0.96 -11.49
N GLU A 137 14.68 -1.49 -12.54
CA GLU A 137 14.14 -0.73 -13.66
C GLU A 137 12.80 -1.32 -14.10
N THR A 138 11.89 -0.49 -14.58
CA THR A 138 10.58 -0.91 -15.08
C THR A 138 10.09 0.04 -16.17
N GLU A 139 9.19 -0.42 -17.03
CA GLU A 139 8.42 0.41 -17.97
C GLU A 139 6.98 0.59 -17.47
N ASP A 140 6.60 -0.19 -16.45
CA ASP A 140 5.32 -0.13 -15.78
C ASP A 140 5.48 0.60 -14.43
N PRO A 141 4.76 1.71 -14.19
CA PRO A 141 4.96 2.47 -12.95
C PRO A 141 4.47 1.73 -11.71
N HIS A 142 3.60 0.71 -11.82
CA HIS A 142 2.94 0.10 -10.68
C HIS A 142 3.93 -0.53 -9.70
N LEU A 143 3.67 -0.28 -8.43
CA LEU A 143 4.42 -0.81 -7.30
C LEU A 143 3.41 -1.38 -6.30
N ARG A 144 3.84 -2.36 -5.52
CA ARG A 144 3.05 -2.89 -4.39
C ARG A 144 3.89 -3.00 -3.15
N SER A 145 3.27 -2.76 -2.02
CA SER A 145 3.87 -3.02 -0.71
C SER A 145 2.78 -3.13 0.34
N ASP A 146 3.18 -3.65 1.48
CA ASP A 146 2.46 -3.51 2.75
C ASP A 146 3.14 -2.39 3.55
N PRO A 147 2.45 -1.29 3.92
CA PRO A 147 3.03 -0.22 4.74
C PRO A 147 3.46 -0.68 6.14
N ASP A 148 2.88 -1.75 6.69
CA ASP A 148 3.27 -2.34 7.98
C ASP A 148 4.42 -3.36 7.84
N GLY A 149 4.78 -3.75 6.61
CA GLY A 149 5.82 -4.73 6.26
C GLY A 149 7.06 -4.11 5.59
N PRO A 150 8.17 -4.84 5.46
CA PRO A 150 9.41 -4.32 4.84
C PRO A 150 9.48 -4.57 3.33
N TYR A 151 8.47 -5.20 2.73
CA TYR A 151 8.55 -5.69 1.37
C TYR A 151 7.93 -4.73 0.36
N ALA A 152 8.56 -4.65 -0.81
CA ALA A 152 8.02 -3.96 -1.96
C ALA A 152 8.24 -4.81 -3.22
N GLY A 153 7.28 -4.75 -4.14
CA GLY A 153 7.29 -5.53 -5.37
C GLY A 153 6.92 -4.72 -6.60
N TRP A 154 7.48 -5.14 -7.73
CA TRP A 154 7.24 -4.53 -9.05
C TRP A 154 7.50 -5.51 -10.19
N LEU A 155 7.18 -5.09 -11.40
CA LEU A 155 7.56 -5.77 -12.64
C LEU A 155 8.92 -5.24 -13.12
N ASP A 156 9.99 -6.00 -12.87
CA ASP A 156 11.35 -5.67 -13.29
C ASP A 156 11.54 -5.95 -14.78
N GLN A 157 11.95 -4.92 -15.52
CA GLN A 157 12.22 -4.95 -16.97
C GLN A 157 13.67 -4.52 -17.27
N SER A 158 14.59 -4.74 -16.33
CA SER A 158 16.03 -4.51 -16.54
C SER A 158 16.72 -5.60 -17.38
N GLY A 159 16.15 -6.81 -17.43
CA GLY A 159 16.71 -7.99 -18.12
C GLY A 159 16.12 -8.28 -19.51
N ASP A 160 16.57 -9.39 -20.12
CA ASP A 160 16.06 -9.86 -21.42
C ASP A 160 14.58 -10.32 -21.37
N ARG A 161 14.06 -10.59 -20.17
CA ARG A 161 12.67 -10.97 -19.93
C ARG A 161 12.15 -10.27 -18.69
N PRO A 162 10.89 -9.81 -18.68
CA PRO A 162 10.27 -9.25 -17.50
C PRO A 162 10.15 -10.28 -16.37
N GLU A 163 10.34 -9.82 -15.13
CA GLU A 163 10.24 -10.63 -13.92
C GLU A 163 9.39 -9.88 -12.88
N ALA A 164 8.45 -10.57 -12.23
CA ALA A 164 7.88 -10.07 -10.99
C ALA A 164 8.94 -10.20 -9.91
N VAL A 165 9.21 -9.13 -9.17
CA VAL A 165 10.28 -9.06 -8.17
C VAL A 165 9.70 -8.55 -6.87
N VAL A 166 10.16 -9.12 -5.75
CA VAL A 166 9.92 -8.60 -4.40
C VAL A 166 11.25 -8.50 -3.66
N ILE A 167 11.48 -7.35 -3.03
CA ILE A 167 12.63 -7.09 -2.17
C ILE A 167 12.21 -6.98 -0.71
N ASP A 168 13.15 -7.22 0.19
CA ASP A 168 13.10 -6.74 1.57
C ASP A 168 13.90 -5.43 1.63
N GLN A 169 13.21 -4.30 1.86
CA GLN A 169 13.82 -2.97 1.83
C GLN A 169 14.87 -2.79 2.93
N GLY A 170 14.65 -3.38 4.12
CA GLY A 170 15.56 -3.23 5.26
C GLY A 170 16.91 -3.90 5.05
N SER A 171 16.94 -5.01 4.30
CA SER A 171 18.19 -5.70 3.91
C SER A 171 18.73 -5.26 2.54
N GLY A 172 17.86 -4.76 1.65
CA GLY A 172 18.15 -4.53 0.23
C GLY A 172 18.20 -5.82 -0.60
N ASP A 173 17.87 -6.97 -0.02
CA ASP A 173 17.95 -8.26 -0.71
C ASP A 173 16.68 -8.50 -1.55
N ARG A 174 16.89 -9.05 -2.76
CA ARG A 174 15.81 -9.62 -3.56
C ARG A 174 15.40 -10.97 -2.98
N VAL A 175 14.26 -11.00 -2.30
CA VAL A 175 13.78 -12.18 -1.56
C VAL A 175 12.95 -13.13 -2.41
N TRP A 176 12.33 -12.63 -3.49
CA TRP A 176 11.56 -13.46 -4.41
C TRP A 176 11.56 -12.89 -5.82
N SER A 177 11.42 -13.78 -6.80
CA SER A 177 11.06 -13.40 -8.15
C SER A 177 10.57 -14.56 -9.00
N ALA A 178 9.74 -14.26 -9.98
CA ALA A 178 9.31 -15.20 -11.01
C ALA A 178 9.25 -14.53 -12.39
N PRO A 179 9.45 -15.29 -13.48
CA PRO A 179 9.19 -14.79 -14.83
C PRO A 179 7.75 -14.27 -14.95
N ALA A 180 7.58 -13.06 -15.47
CA ALA A 180 6.26 -12.47 -15.70
C ALA A 180 5.91 -12.51 -17.19
N LYS A 181 4.63 -12.74 -17.48
CA LYS A 181 4.08 -12.55 -18.83
C LYS A 181 3.45 -11.16 -18.89
N LEU A 182 3.83 -10.37 -19.90
CA LEU A 182 3.29 -9.03 -20.15
C LEU A 182 1.83 -9.02 -20.63
N SER A 183 1.13 -10.15 -20.57
CA SER A 183 -0.28 -10.23 -20.98
C SER A 183 -1.22 -9.54 -20.00
N PHE A 184 -0.76 -9.25 -18.78
CA PHE A 184 -1.43 -8.40 -17.79
C PHE A 184 -0.54 -7.21 -17.48
N SER A 185 -1.18 -6.07 -17.15
CA SER A 185 -0.48 -4.84 -16.79
C SER A 185 0.43 -5.05 -15.59
N PHE A 186 0.04 -5.86 -14.59
CA PHE A 186 0.87 -6.02 -13.40
C PHE A 186 0.65 -7.37 -12.69
N PRO A 187 1.69 -8.22 -12.51
CA PRO A 187 1.52 -9.57 -11.98
C PRO A 187 1.38 -9.66 -10.46
N ILE A 188 1.79 -8.65 -9.70
CA ILE A 188 1.70 -8.63 -8.23
C ILE A 188 0.45 -7.85 -7.85
N VAL A 189 -0.61 -8.49 -7.38
CA VAL A 189 -1.85 -7.77 -7.07
C VAL A 189 -1.76 -7.08 -5.72
N ALA A 190 -1.21 -7.76 -4.71
CA ALA A 190 -1.04 -7.21 -3.38
C ALA A 190 0.13 -7.86 -2.63
N ILE A 191 0.57 -7.21 -1.56
CA ILE A 191 1.54 -7.72 -0.58
C ILE A 191 0.96 -7.44 0.80
N ASP A 192 0.95 -8.46 1.67
CA ASP A 192 0.50 -8.35 3.06
C ASP A 192 1.41 -9.21 3.95
N GLY A 193 2.13 -8.59 4.89
CA GLY A 193 3.12 -9.27 5.71
C GLY A 193 4.19 -9.97 4.85
N SER A 194 4.30 -11.30 4.95
CA SER A 194 5.21 -12.11 4.12
C SER A 194 4.54 -12.80 2.94
N SER A 195 3.32 -12.40 2.61
CA SER A 195 2.50 -12.99 1.56
C SER A 195 2.49 -12.09 0.32
N VAL A 196 2.65 -12.69 -0.85
CA VAL A 196 2.55 -12.01 -2.14
C VAL A 196 1.43 -12.65 -2.95
N TYR A 197 0.52 -11.82 -3.42
CA TYR A 197 -0.64 -12.24 -4.20
C TYR A 197 -0.35 -11.95 -5.67
N LEU A 198 -0.42 -12.98 -6.52
CA LEU A 198 -0.09 -12.88 -7.94
C LEU A 198 -1.31 -13.17 -8.80
N ALA A 199 -1.49 -12.41 -9.88
CA ALA A 199 -2.47 -12.74 -10.92
C ALA A 199 -1.79 -13.59 -12.01
N ASP A 200 -2.27 -14.82 -12.24
CA ASP A 200 -1.84 -15.61 -13.40
C ASP A 200 -2.62 -15.21 -14.65
N ALA A 201 -1.89 -15.05 -15.74
CA ALA A 201 -2.39 -14.58 -17.00
C ALA A 201 -3.18 -15.61 -17.82
N ASP A 202 -2.90 -16.90 -17.65
CA ASP A 202 -3.40 -17.92 -18.58
C ASP A 202 -4.69 -18.60 -18.08
N GLU A 203 -4.89 -18.68 -16.76
CA GLU A 203 -5.96 -19.49 -16.16
C GLU A 203 -6.78 -18.75 -15.08
N HIS A 204 -6.42 -17.49 -14.76
CA HIS A 204 -7.01 -16.67 -13.71
C HIS A 204 -6.93 -17.16 -12.25
N PRO A 205 -6.11 -18.14 -11.82
CA PRO A 205 -5.91 -18.31 -10.38
C PRO A 205 -5.13 -17.14 -9.82
N THR A 206 -5.58 -16.60 -8.70
CA THR A 206 -4.72 -15.81 -7.83
C THR A 206 -3.80 -16.78 -7.08
N HIS A 207 -2.50 -16.58 -7.15
CA HIS A 207 -1.54 -17.34 -6.36
C HIS A 207 -1.19 -16.58 -5.08
N LEU A 208 -1.05 -17.29 -3.97
CA LEU A 208 -0.49 -16.82 -2.73
C LEU A 208 0.89 -17.44 -2.55
N VAL A 209 1.91 -16.58 -2.51
CA VAL A 209 3.29 -16.99 -2.26
C VAL A 209 3.74 -16.50 -0.89
N ASP A 210 4.13 -17.43 -0.02
CA ASP A 210 4.79 -17.09 1.25
C ASP A 210 6.29 -16.90 1.02
N LEU A 211 6.78 -15.67 1.22
CA LEU A 211 8.17 -15.25 0.99
C LEU A 211 9.19 -15.94 1.90
N VAL A 212 8.77 -16.45 3.06
CA VAL A 212 9.66 -17.05 4.05
C VAL A 212 9.88 -18.53 3.79
N THR A 213 8.81 -19.24 3.43
CA THR A 213 8.79 -20.69 3.21
C THR A 213 8.95 -21.05 1.74
N GLY A 214 8.61 -20.13 0.83
CA GLY A 214 8.50 -20.36 -0.61
C GLY A 214 7.30 -21.21 -1.00
N GLU A 215 6.33 -21.39 -0.12
CA GLU A 215 5.08 -22.08 -0.44
C GLU A 215 4.26 -21.23 -1.43
N ASP A 216 3.71 -21.88 -2.46
CA ASP A 216 2.91 -21.28 -3.52
C ASP A 216 1.58 -22.04 -3.60
N VAL A 217 0.49 -21.33 -3.29
CA VAL A 217 -0.87 -21.89 -3.17
C VAL A 217 -1.79 -21.15 -4.14
N VAL A 218 -2.58 -21.91 -4.89
CA VAL A 218 -3.65 -21.37 -5.75
C VAL A 218 -4.89 -21.04 -4.91
N LEU A 219 -5.31 -19.78 -4.90
CA LEU A 219 -6.50 -19.25 -4.22
C LEU A 219 -7.75 -19.35 -5.11
N GLY A 220 -8.06 -20.56 -5.60
CA GLY A 220 -9.28 -20.82 -6.39
C GLY A 220 -9.38 -20.06 -7.72
N ASP A 221 -10.53 -20.17 -8.38
CA ASP A 221 -10.80 -19.59 -9.72
C ASP A 221 -11.44 -18.18 -9.67
N ASP A 222 -11.56 -17.58 -8.48
CA ASP A 222 -12.20 -16.26 -8.29
C ASP A 222 -11.27 -15.07 -8.64
N GLY A 223 -10.13 -15.33 -9.29
CA GLY A 223 -9.01 -14.39 -9.36
C GLY A 223 -9.22 -13.14 -10.21
N LEU A 224 -10.26 -13.09 -11.06
CA LEU A 224 -10.59 -11.88 -11.83
C LEU A 224 -11.17 -10.75 -10.97
N GLY A 225 -11.54 -11.03 -9.72
CA GLY A 225 -12.10 -10.04 -8.81
C GLY A 225 -11.15 -9.58 -7.72
N PHE A 226 -9.94 -10.11 -7.56
CA PHE A 226 -9.11 -9.76 -6.39
C PHE A 226 -8.68 -8.29 -6.44
N VAL A 227 -9.05 -7.51 -5.42
CA VAL A 227 -8.77 -6.08 -5.34
C VAL A 227 -7.63 -5.80 -4.38
N ASP A 228 -7.77 -6.23 -3.12
CA ASP A 228 -6.79 -5.92 -2.06
C ASP A 228 -6.88 -6.93 -0.90
N VAL A 229 -5.89 -6.92 -0.02
CA VAL A 229 -5.79 -7.82 1.14
C VAL A 229 -5.06 -7.17 2.30
N GLU A 230 -5.53 -7.44 3.52
CA GLU A 230 -4.94 -6.93 4.75
C GLU A 230 -5.23 -7.90 5.90
N GLY A 231 -4.20 -8.58 6.39
CA GLY A 231 -4.31 -9.61 7.40
C GLY A 231 -5.21 -10.78 6.96
N ASP A 232 -6.32 -10.98 7.66
CA ASP A 232 -7.30 -12.03 7.34
C ASP A 232 -8.40 -11.56 6.35
N LEU A 233 -8.35 -10.30 5.92
CA LEU A 233 -9.33 -9.73 5.00
C LEU A 233 -8.85 -9.77 3.58
N SER A 234 -9.76 -10.13 2.68
CA SER A 234 -9.57 -10.01 1.23
C SER A 234 -10.77 -9.31 0.62
N ALA A 235 -10.51 -8.32 -0.24
CA ALA A 235 -11.51 -7.59 -0.99
C ALA A 235 -11.57 -8.14 -2.42
N TYR A 236 -12.78 -8.48 -2.86
CA TYR A 236 -13.05 -8.95 -4.21
C TYR A 236 -14.09 -8.06 -4.89
N LEU A 237 -14.04 -7.94 -6.22
CA LEU A 237 -15.14 -7.41 -7.02
C LEU A 237 -16.38 -8.28 -6.81
N LEU A 238 -17.49 -7.62 -6.50
CA LEU A 238 -18.81 -8.24 -6.43
C LEU A 238 -19.49 -8.05 -7.77
N GLU A 239 -19.66 -9.12 -8.54
CA GLU A 239 -20.32 -9.10 -9.85
C GLU A 239 -21.72 -9.73 -9.79
N ASP A 240 -22.60 -9.33 -10.71
CA ASP A 240 -23.85 -10.05 -10.96
C ASP A 240 -23.67 -11.27 -11.87
N ALA A 241 -24.77 -11.96 -12.18
CA ALA A 241 -24.72 -13.17 -13.01
C ALA A 241 -24.31 -12.91 -14.48
N ASP A 242 -24.36 -11.65 -14.92
CA ASP A 242 -23.96 -11.22 -16.25
C ASP A 242 -22.53 -10.63 -16.26
N GLY A 243 -21.85 -10.62 -15.09
CA GLY A 243 -20.50 -10.06 -14.91
C GLY A 243 -20.50 -8.53 -14.74
N ALA A 244 -21.64 -7.91 -14.42
CA ALA A 244 -21.66 -6.48 -14.13
C ALA A 244 -21.20 -6.21 -12.69
N GLU A 245 -20.30 -5.25 -12.52
CA GLU A 245 -19.83 -4.82 -11.19
C GLU A 245 -20.97 -4.22 -10.36
N LEU A 246 -21.17 -4.77 -9.17
CA LEU A 246 -22.15 -4.33 -8.16
C LEU A 246 -21.50 -3.67 -6.95
N GLY A 247 -20.17 -3.82 -6.80
CA GLY A 247 -19.39 -3.28 -5.69
C GLY A 247 -18.26 -4.22 -5.27
N LEU A 248 -18.02 -4.35 -3.96
CA LEU A 248 -17.02 -5.26 -3.38
C LEU A 248 -17.63 -6.29 -2.44
N GLU A 249 -16.97 -7.43 -2.35
CA GLU A 249 -17.16 -8.46 -1.35
C GLU A 249 -15.92 -8.50 -0.45
N ILE A 250 -16.10 -8.19 0.84
CA ILE A 250 -15.05 -8.34 1.85
C ILE A 250 -15.20 -9.70 2.50
N ARG A 251 -14.18 -10.55 2.36
CA ARG A 251 -14.12 -11.89 2.94
C ARG A 251 -13.15 -11.90 4.13
N SER A 252 -13.54 -12.57 5.20
CA SER A 252 -12.67 -12.93 6.33
C SER A 252 -13.06 -14.30 6.86
N ASP A 253 -12.07 -15.11 7.22
CA ASP A 253 -12.28 -16.45 7.77
C ASP A 253 -13.10 -16.40 9.08
N ASP A 254 -12.87 -15.38 9.90
CA ASP A 254 -13.50 -15.22 11.21
C ASP A 254 -14.83 -14.47 11.16
N ARG A 255 -14.97 -13.49 10.27
CA ARG A 255 -16.15 -12.60 10.19
C ARG A 255 -17.15 -13.03 9.12
N GLY A 256 -16.76 -13.87 8.17
CA GLY A 256 -17.56 -14.22 7.01
C GLY A 256 -17.48 -13.16 5.92
N VAL A 257 -18.59 -12.97 5.21
CA VAL A 257 -18.65 -12.15 4.01
C VAL A 257 -19.50 -10.91 4.23
N VAL A 258 -18.99 -9.75 3.82
CA VAL A 258 -19.68 -8.45 3.82
C VAL A 258 -19.70 -7.89 2.40
N GLU A 259 -20.90 -7.71 1.84
CA GLU A 259 -21.07 -7.04 0.56
C GLU A 259 -21.17 -5.53 0.75
N ILE A 260 -20.37 -4.77 -0.01
CA ILE A 260 -20.39 -3.32 -0.10
C ILE A 260 -20.85 -2.98 -1.52
N ARG A 261 -22.05 -2.43 -1.67
CA ARG A 261 -22.61 -2.12 -2.98
C ARG A 261 -22.46 -0.64 -3.30
N PHE A 262 -21.87 -0.35 -4.45
CA PHE A 262 -21.71 1.00 -4.99
C PHE A 262 -21.99 1.00 -6.50
N GLY A 263 -22.23 2.19 -7.06
CA GLY A 263 -22.88 2.33 -8.37
C GLY A 263 -21.97 2.50 -9.58
N VAL A 264 -20.66 2.33 -9.43
CA VAL A 264 -19.64 2.61 -10.46
C VAL A 264 -18.42 1.71 -10.29
N ASP A 265 -17.64 1.52 -11.36
CA ASP A 265 -16.37 0.81 -11.34
C ASP A 265 -15.45 1.42 -10.27
N GLY A 266 -15.01 0.62 -9.30
CA GLY A 266 -14.29 1.12 -8.13
C GLY A 266 -13.15 0.22 -7.73
N LEU A 267 -11.92 0.73 -7.87
CA LEU A 267 -10.78 0.19 -7.14
C LEU A 267 -11.01 0.40 -5.64
N GLY A 268 -10.57 -0.57 -4.84
CA GLY A 268 -10.68 -0.57 -3.40
C GLY A 268 -9.30 -0.60 -2.75
N VAL A 269 -9.09 0.17 -1.69
CA VAL A 269 -7.85 0.13 -0.90
C VAL A 269 -8.20 -0.02 0.57
N LEU A 270 -7.75 -1.11 1.19
CA LEU A 270 -7.92 -1.40 2.60
C LEU A 270 -7.00 -0.49 3.42
N SER A 271 -7.53 0.02 4.53
CA SER A 271 -6.69 0.70 5.53
C SER A 271 -5.74 -0.30 6.18
N PRO A 272 -4.55 0.10 6.64
CA PRO A 272 -3.74 -0.74 7.52
C PRO A 272 -4.56 -1.30 8.69
N GLY A 273 -4.47 -2.60 8.94
CA GLY A 273 -5.32 -3.33 9.89
C GLY A 273 -6.77 -3.61 9.43
N GLY A 274 -7.13 -3.22 8.22
CA GLY A 274 -8.31 -3.69 7.48
C GLY A 274 -9.65 -3.21 8.00
N ARG A 275 -9.68 -2.20 8.86
CA ARG A 275 -10.93 -1.70 9.45
C ARG A 275 -11.81 -0.98 8.44
N TRP A 276 -11.18 -0.27 7.52
CA TRP A 276 -11.84 0.55 6.52
C TRP A 276 -11.42 0.12 5.12
N ILE A 277 -12.26 0.43 4.14
CA ILE A 277 -11.92 0.37 2.73
C ILE A 277 -12.39 1.64 2.05
N SER A 278 -11.52 2.30 1.28
CA SER A 278 -11.94 3.33 0.34
C SER A 278 -12.32 2.69 -0.97
N VAL A 279 -13.38 3.18 -1.61
CA VAL A 279 -13.82 2.73 -2.93
C VAL A 279 -14.24 3.92 -3.78
N GLY A 280 -14.12 3.76 -5.09
CA GLY A 280 -14.68 4.66 -6.09
C GLY A 280 -13.69 5.67 -6.66
N ALA A 281 -13.89 6.00 -7.94
CA ALA A 281 -13.06 6.95 -8.68
C ALA A 281 -13.60 8.40 -8.65
N ASP A 282 -14.92 8.56 -8.50
CA ASP A 282 -15.60 9.86 -8.67
C ASP A 282 -16.00 10.54 -7.35
N ASP A 283 -16.12 9.77 -6.27
CA ASP A 283 -16.50 10.25 -4.94
C ASP A 283 -15.65 9.57 -3.87
N VAL A 284 -15.29 10.32 -2.82
CA VAL A 284 -14.59 9.75 -1.67
C VAL A 284 -15.58 8.94 -0.83
N SER A 285 -15.56 7.62 -1.04
CA SER A 285 -16.41 6.70 -0.29
C SER A 285 -15.56 5.80 0.58
N VAL A 286 -15.78 5.85 1.90
CA VAL A 286 -15.12 4.96 2.87
C VAL A 286 -16.18 4.08 3.51
N TYR A 287 -15.87 2.80 3.74
CA TYR A 287 -16.79 1.84 4.33
C TYR A 287 -16.13 1.09 5.49
N ASP A 288 -16.92 0.81 6.53
CA ASP A 288 -16.55 -0.12 7.60
C ASP A 288 -16.58 -1.56 7.07
N THR A 289 -15.45 -2.25 7.07
CA THR A 289 -15.36 -3.61 6.48
C THR A 289 -16.10 -4.68 7.29
N ALA A 290 -16.42 -4.42 8.55
CA ALA A 290 -17.14 -5.36 9.40
C ALA A 290 -18.65 -5.28 9.21
N THR A 291 -19.17 -4.12 8.79
CA THR A 291 -20.61 -3.86 8.71
C THR A 291 -21.10 -3.50 7.31
N GLY A 292 -20.21 -3.11 6.41
CA GLY A 292 -20.53 -2.56 5.10
C GLY A 292 -21.16 -1.17 5.16
N ALA A 293 -21.15 -0.52 6.33
CA ALA A 293 -21.72 0.82 6.49
C ALA A 293 -20.78 1.87 5.90
N SER A 294 -21.34 2.79 5.11
CA SER A 294 -20.62 3.97 4.62
C SER A 294 -20.25 4.90 5.77
N VAL A 295 -19.05 5.46 5.71
CA VAL A 295 -18.54 6.49 6.60
C VAL A 295 -18.57 7.82 5.86
N ASP A 296 -19.27 8.79 6.42
CA ASP A 296 -19.33 10.15 5.90
C ASP A 296 -18.08 10.92 6.35
N LEU A 297 -17.31 11.43 5.38
CA LEU A 297 -16.13 12.23 5.65
C LEU A 297 -16.41 13.74 5.71
N GLY A 298 -17.65 14.19 5.50
CA GLY A 298 -18.13 15.57 5.73
C GLY A 298 -17.53 16.69 4.87
N ALA A 299 -16.28 16.58 4.43
CA ALA A 299 -15.55 17.57 3.65
C ALA A 299 -15.80 17.44 2.14
N THR A 300 -16.28 16.28 1.69
CA THR A 300 -16.38 15.90 0.28
C THR A 300 -17.74 16.19 -0.34
N ASP A 301 -18.78 16.42 0.48
CA ASP A 301 -20.13 16.81 0.03
C ASP A 301 -20.16 18.07 -0.84
N ALA A 302 -19.11 18.89 -0.80
CA ALA A 302 -19.01 20.14 -1.55
C ALA A 302 -18.01 20.11 -2.72
N ILE A 303 -17.14 19.08 -2.80
CA ILE A 303 -16.01 19.07 -3.72
C ILE A 303 -15.79 17.62 -4.22
N PRO A 304 -15.94 17.36 -5.53
CA PRO A 304 -15.58 16.06 -6.11
C PRO A 304 -14.16 15.68 -5.74
N GLY A 305 -13.94 14.44 -5.34
CA GLY A 305 -12.64 13.96 -4.92
C GLY A 305 -12.59 12.45 -4.82
N MET A 306 -11.37 11.94 -4.63
CA MET A 306 -11.08 10.51 -4.59
C MET A 306 -10.16 10.23 -3.40
N GLY A 307 -10.49 9.16 -2.66
CA GLY A 307 -9.59 8.59 -1.67
C GLY A 307 -8.48 7.86 -2.41
N ILE A 308 -7.23 8.24 -2.18
CA ILE A 308 -6.08 7.78 -2.99
C ILE A 308 -5.19 6.80 -2.26
N ALA A 309 -5.07 6.91 -0.93
CA ALA A 309 -4.25 6.03 -0.10
C ALA A 309 -4.54 6.27 1.38
N TRP A 310 -4.20 5.30 2.22
CA TRP A 310 -4.25 5.46 3.68
C TRP A 310 -2.90 5.96 4.20
N ALA A 311 -2.84 7.04 4.96
CA ALA A 311 -1.60 7.44 5.67
C ALA A 311 -1.31 6.54 6.88
N ASP A 312 -2.36 6.08 7.55
CA ASP A 312 -2.29 5.12 8.65
C ASP A 312 -3.64 4.36 8.73
N ARG A 313 -3.89 3.68 9.84
CA ARG A 313 -5.10 2.86 10.06
C ARG A 313 -6.42 3.61 9.96
N ASP A 314 -6.42 4.89 10.29
CA ASP A 314 -7.63 5.70 10.42
C ASP A 314 -7.53 7.02 9.62
N THR A 315 -6.42 7.27 8.91
CA THR A 315 -6.22 8.50 8.12
C THR A 315 -6.20 8.21 6.62
N MET A 316 -7.16 8.77 5.87
CA MET A 316 -7.26 8.70 4.41
C MET A 316 -6.67 9.94 3.75
N LEU A 317 -5.84 9.76 2.73
CA LEU A 317 -5.42 10.82 1.82
C LEU A 317 -6.46 10.98 0.72
N VAL A 318 -6.88 12.22 0.49
CA VAL A 318 -7.92 12.56 -0.48
C VAL A 318 -7.37 13.60 -1.44
N VAL A 319 -7.53 13.36 -2.74
CA VAL A 319 -7.35 14.40 -3.76
C VAL A 319 -8.73 14.92 -4.15
N ALA A 320 -8.97 16.21 -3.92
CA ALA A 320 -10.21 16.88 -4.28
C ALA A 320 -9.97 17.95 -5.34
N GLN A 321 -10.92 18.11 -6.25
CA GLN A 321 -10.86 19.10 -7.32
C GLN A 321 -11.70 20.33 -6.98
N THR A 322 -11.04 21.46 -6.78
CA THR A 322 -11.72 22.76 -6.69
C THR A 322 -11.91 23.38 -8.07
N ALA A 323 -12.55 24.56 -8.13
CA ALA A 323 -12.70 25.29 -9.38
C ALA A 323 -11.36 25.77 -10.00
N GLU A 324 -10.30 25.85 -9.20
CA GLU A 324 -9.03 26.50 -9.60
C GLU A 324 -7.80 25.59 -9.44
N ALA A 325 -7.88 24.54 -8.61
CA ALA A 325 -6.73 23.70 -8.24
C ALA A 325 -7.15 22.29 -7.80
N LEU A 326 -6.19 21.36 -7.76
CA LEU A 326 -6.32 20.12 -6.99
C LEU A 326 -5.82 20.36 -5.56
N VAL A 327 -6.48 19.76 -4.58
CA VAL A 327 -6.13 19.89 -3.17
C VAL A 327 -5.89 18.50 -2.61
N LEU A 328 -4.74 18.29 -1.98
CA LEU A 328 -4.46 17.09 -1.21
C LEU A 328 -4.87 17.33 0.24
N MET A 329 -5.71 16.45 0.77
CA MET A 329 -6.20 16.51 2.14
C MET A 329 -5.87 15.22 2.90
N SER A 330 -5.74 15.34 4.22
CA SER A 330 -5.68 14.24 5.17
C SER A 330 -7.00 14.20 5.93
N CYS A 331 -7.73 13.10 5.86
CA CYS A 331 -9.06 12.94 6.46
C CYS A 331 -9.08 11.82 7.50
N GLU A 332 -9.44 12.15 8.72
CA GLU A 332 -9.57 11.23 9.85
C GLU A 332 -10.88 10.43 9.78
N VAL A 333 -10.80 9.12 9.98
CA VAL A 333 -11.91 8.16 9.91
C VAL A 333 -12.15 7.57 11.31
N PRO A 334 -13.38 7.58 11.83
CA PRO A 334 -14.64 7.93 11.17
C PRO A 334 -15.11 9.35 11.49
N SER A 335 -14.25 10.26 11.96
CA SER A 335 -14.68 11.60 12.36
C SER A 335 -15.09 12.47 11.16
N GLY A 336 -14.49 12.23 9.99
CA GLY A 336 -14.63 13.07 8.81
C GLY A 336 -13.92 14.43 8.95
N GLU A 337 -12.99 14.56 9.89
CA GLU A 337 -12.21 15.78 10.01
C GLU A 337 -11.10 15.76 8.95
N CYS A 338 -11.13 16.71 8.01
CA CYS A 338 -10.11 16.83 6.96
C CYS A 338 -9.25 18.09 7.14
N GLU A 339 -7.95 17.94 6.94
CA GLU A 339 -6.95 19.01 6.89
C GLU A 339 -6.36 19.09 5.48
N GLU A 340 -6.29 20.30 4.92
CA GLU A 340 -5.55 20.54 3.68
C GLU A 340 -4.05 20.43 3.93
N LEU A 341 -3.38 19.54 3.19
CA LEU A 341 -1.93 19.37 3.24
C LEU A 341 -1.22 20.29 2.25
N THR A 342 -1.71 20.32 1.02
CA THR A 342 -1.17 21.17 -0.05
C THR A 342 -2.21 21.41 -1.14
N THR A 343 -1.98 22.45 -1.93
CA THR A 343 -2.77 22.81 -3.10
C THR A 343 -1.85 22.79 -4.34
N PHE A 344 -2.26 22.03 -5.36
CA PHE A 344 -1.58 21.95 -6.65
C PHE A 344 -2.26 22.89 -7.65
N ASP A 345 -1.66 24.05 -7.88
CA ASP A 345 -2.10 25.06 -8.84
C ASP A 345 -1.30 25.05 -10.16
N ASP A 346 -0.18 24.32 -10.20
CA ASP A 346 0.67 24.17 -11.39
C ASP A 346 0.94 22.70 -11.74
N PHE A 347 0.26 22.19 -12.77
CA PHE A 347 0.43 20.83 -13.29
C PHE A 347 1.66 20.65 -14.20
N SER A 348 2.56 21.64 -14.27
CA SER A 348 3.84 21.47 -14.99
C SER A 348 4.84 20.62 -14.22
N THR A 349 4.64 20.46 -12.91
CA THR A 349 5.44 19.58 -12.05
C THR A 349 4.73 18.23 -11.91
N LEU A 350 5.51 17.16 -11.86
CA LEU A 350 4.98 15.82 -11.60
C LEU A 350 4.64 15.69 -10.11
N PHE A 351 3.48 15.16 -9.78
CA PHE A 351 3.09 14.91 -8.40
C PHE A 351 2.81 13.43 -8.23
N ALA A 352 3.27 12.86 -7.12
CA ALA A 352 2.91 11.51 -6.72
C ALA A 352 2.44 11.49 -5.27
N VAL A 353 1.63 10.49 -4.99
CA VAL A 353 1.11 10.14 -3.67
C VAL A 353 1.38 8.65 -3.46
N PRO A 354 1.34 8.15 -2.21
CA PRO A 354 1.42 6.72 -1.99
C PRO A 354 0.31 6.02 -2.77
N ASP A 355 0.60 4.84 -3.31
CA ASP A 355 -0.28 4.01 -4.14
C ASP A 355 -0.26 4.34 -5.64
N SER A 356 -0.16 3.29 -6.45
CA SER A 356 0.17 3.36 -7.88
C SER A 356 -1.03 3.29 -8.80
N ASP A 357 -2.18 2.85 -8.30
CA ASP A 357 -3.26 2.42 -9.18
C ASP A 357 -4.16 3.56 -9.67
N LEU A 358 -4.06 4.75 -9.08
CA LEU A 358 -4.97 5.87 -9.38
C LEU A 358 -4.32 7.01 -10.18
N LEU A 359 -2.98 7.10 -10.20
CA LEU A 359 -2.26 8.23 -10.80
C LEU A 359 -2.35 8.29 -12.34
N TRP A 360 -2.56 7.16 -13.03
CA TRP A 360 -2.72 7.18 -14.49
C TRP A 360 -4.00 7.90 -14.94
N MET A 361 -5.00 8.05 -14.06
CA MET A 361 -6.24 8.78 -14.35
C MET A 361 -6.06 10.31 -14.29
N LEU A 362 -5.09 10.82 -13.52
CA LEU A 362 -4.93 12.26 -13.27
C LEU A 362 -3.97 12.97 -14.24
N ARG A 363 -3.32 12.24 -15.17
CA ARG A 363 -2.46 12.86 -16.18
C ARG A 363 -3.33 13.59 -17.22
N GLY A 364 -3.70 14.82 -16.88
CA GLY A 364 -4.50 15.71 -17.72
C GLY A 364 -3.90 15.84 -19.13
N GLU A 365 -4.79 15.82 -20.12
CA GLU A 365 -4.59 15.83 -21.57
C GLU A 365 -3.83 17.06 -22.15
N SER A 366 -2.85 17.63 -21.43
CA SER A 366 -2.09 18.78 -21.90
C SER A 366 -1.10 18.44 -23.04
N GLY A 367 -0.94 17.15 -23.37
CA GLY A 367 0.01 16.69 -24.39
C GLY A 367 -0.45 15.46 -25.18
N GLY A 368 -1.58 15.54 -25.89
CA GLY A 368 -1.85 14.73 -27.08
C GLY A 368 -1.57 13.22 -27.00
N LEU A 369 -2.17 12.53 -26.03
CA LEU A 369 -2.38 11.09 -26.08
C LEU A 369 -3.89 10.87 -26.16
N THR A 370 -4.39 10.57 -27.36
CA THR A 370 -5.75 10.05 -27.53
C THR A 370 -5.80 8.70 -26.84
N VAL A 371 -6.49 8.63 -25.69
CA VAL A 371 -7.05 7.38 -25.21
C VAL A 371 -8.21 7.07 -26.16
N GLU A 372 -7.93 6.33 -27.23
CA GLU A 372 -9.00 5.59 -27.89
C GLU A 372 -9.51 4.60 -26.84
N SER A 373 -10.57 5.00 -26.13
CA SER A 373 -11.49 4.03 -25.54
C SER A 373 -11.81 3.06 -26.66
N SER A 374 -11.31 1.84 -26.54
CA SER A 374 -11.65 0.77 -27.47
C SER A 374 -13.08 0.38 -27.12
N GLU A 375 -14.04 1.17 -27.62
CA GLU A 375 -15.40 0.70 -27.80
C GLU A 375 -15.30 -0.54 -28.70
N VAL A 376 -15.27 -1.72 -28.07
CA VAL A 376 -15.46 -2.99 -28.73
C VAL A 376 -16.87 -2.93 -29.31
N SER A 377 -16.96 -2.46 -30.56
CA SER A 377 -18.18 -2.52 -31.34
C SER A 377 -18.54 -3.99 -31.50
N ALA A 378 -19.43 -4.48 -30.64
CA ALA A 378 -20.11 -5.74 -30.83
C ALA A 378 -20.85 -5.66 -32.17
N SER A 379 -20.24 -6.22 -33.22
CA SER A 379 -20.90 -6.30 -34.51
C SER A 379 -22.05 -7.30 -34.38
N GLU A 380 -23.27 -6.80 -34.55
CA GLU A 380 -24.47 -7.60 -34.74
C GLU A 380 -24.25 -8.56 -35.91
N ALA A 381 -24.06 -9.85 -35.61
CA ALA A 381 -24.17 -10.91 -36.59
C ALA A 381 -25.66 -11.23 -36.79
N GLY A 382 -26.23 -10.68 -37.87
CA GLY A 382 -27.47 -11.13 -38.49
C GLY A 382 -27.26 -12.26 -39.48
#